data_AF-A0A538SHQ0-F1
#
_entry.id   AF-A0A538SHQ0-F1
#
_cell.length_a   1.000
_cell.length_b   1.000
_cell.length_c   1.000
_cell.angle_alpha   90.00
_cell.angle_beta   90.00
_cell.angle_gamma   90.00
#
_symmetry.space_group_name_H-M   'P 1'
#
loop_
_entity.id
_entity.type
_entity.pdbx_description
1 polymer ?
#
loop_
_entity_poly.entity_id
_entity_poly.type
_entity_poly.pdbx_seq_one_letter_code
_entity_poly.pdbx_strand_id
1 'polypeptide(L)'
;MSTARIGARPITEFAPLWLLCLLWLFFQLHWNPLLAWADETSPPPPAEATPPPSNAAAKIELSANAEAPETGGASAPAPKMVADSIATAAPAVRDSSAKAPDAPGSAAKEGQPAEHIENAVTVQNEKTTEVAPAAAPNGVAKPPDAPSKVPEPLPGMGPARKPHVSVGIRGGATPRNQIGAVPRNALHDFTESDRVATELERTERFVGRAQKSILSSKNTRAIKLFTSALDFQSDSREAAKVRQYARAERLTLAARDFADRASRMVGPPREDPDYVEHVLRRTDDALERAKDVLRTGAARNAWNQHEDLKSEQKEAWRIFKAGDVGGAYRETQGVREGVLALLRQLQDLPVPRETAEKAIGGAQMALEQANRELGPKPGIEAVRLVRLANEYLAKARQSFSRGSYRSALLQAKVVERHVEHAVDVGRPRSGGA
;
A
#
# COMPACT_ATOMS: atom_id res chain seq x y z
N MET A 1 -58.10 -6.79 19.82
CA MET A 1 -57.16 -5.69 19.54
C MET A 1 -55.78 -6.13 20.03
N SER A 2 -54.89 -6.48 19.10
CA SER A 2 -53.57 -7.06 19.40
C SER A 2 -52.50 -6.04 19.02
N THR A 3 -51.68 -5.61 20.00
CA THR A 3 -50.60 -4.64 19.81
C THR A 3 -49.27 -5.37 19.66
N ALA A 4 -48.71 -5.35 18.44
CA ALA A 4 -47.39 -5.90 18.15
C ALA A 4 -46.30 -4.92 18.62
N ARG A 5 -45.41 -5.38 19.50
CA ARG A 5 -44.17 -4.69 19.88
C ARG A 5 -43.08 -5.04 18.87
N ILE A 6 -42.57 -4.03 18.18
CA ILE A 6 -41.38 -4.11 17.33
C ILE A 6 -40.16 -3.84 18.23
N GLY A 7 -39.32 -4.86 18.43
CA GLY A 7 -38.07 -4.76 19.17
C GLY A 7 -36.93 -4.21 18.31
N ALA A 8 -36.31 -3.13 18.75
CA ALA A 8 -35.08 -2.58 18.16
C ALA A 8 -33.89 -3.47 18.54
N ARG A 9 -33.10 -3.90 17.54
CA ARG A 9 -31.81 -4.57 17.76
C ARG A 9 -30.66 -3.56 17.61
N PRO A 10 -29.62 -3.63 18.47
CA PRO A 10 -28.47 -2.74 18.40
C PRO A 10 -27.57 -3.09 17.20
N ILE A 11 -27.18 -2.05 16.45
CA ILE A 11 -26.21 -2.11 15.36
C ILE A 11 -24.83 -1.91 16.01
N THR A 12 -24.15 -3.00 16.32
CA THR A 12 -22.74 -2.99 16.72
C THR A 12 -22.04 -4.11 15.98
N GLU A 13 -21.47 -3.80 14.81
CA GLU A 13 -20.38 -4.53 14.13
C GLU A 13 -20.19 -3.94 12.71
N PHE A 14 -19.49 -2.82 12.62
CA PHE A 14 -18.87 -2.37 11.37
C PHE A 14 -17.39 -2.11 11.67
N ALA A 15 -16.57 -3.14 11.44
CA ALA A 15 -15.11 -2.98 11.38
C ALA A 15 -14.72 -2.28 10.07
N PRO A 16 -13.64 -1.48 10.03
CA PRO A 16 -13.53 -0.37 9.09
C PRO A 16 -12.94 -0.76 7.72
N LEU A 17 -13.71 -0.50 6.66
CA LEU A 17 -13.32 -0.53 5.24
C LEU A 17 -12.26 0.54 4.86
N TRP A 18 -11.80 1.34 5.83
CA TRP A 18 -10.77 2.37 5.68
C TRP A 18 -9.35 1.79 5.50
N LEU A 19 -9.01 0.68 6.17
CA LEU A 19 -7.73 -0.03 5.97
C LEU A 19 -7.61 -0.60 4.53
N LEU A 20 -8.73 -0.61 3.80
CA LEU A 20 -8.93 -1.21 2.48
C LEU A 20 -8.43 -0.36 1.33
N CYS A 21 -8.75 0.91 1.43
CA CYS A 21 -8.32 1.90 0.45
C CYS A 21 -6.85 2.27 0.63
N LEU A 22 -6.40 2.39 1.88
CA LEU A 22 -5.00 2.68 2.19
C LEU A 22 -4.09 1.55 1.70
N LEU A 23 -4.50 0.29 1.86
CA LEU A 23 -3.76 -0.83 1.29
C LEU A 23 -3.82 -0.85 -0.24
N TRP A 24 -4.94 -0.53 -0.90
CA TRP A 24 -5.01 -0.50 -2.38
C TRP A 24 -4.18 0.63 -3.01
N LEU A 25 -4.18 1.83 -2.42
CA LEU A 25 -3.33 2.95 -2.85
C LEU A 25 -1.85 2.73 -2.51
N PHE A 26 -1.53 2.15 -1.34
CA PHE A 26 -0.16 1.73 -1.01
C PHE A 26 0.32 0.59 -1.93
N PHE A 27 -0.57 -0.32 -2.33
CA PHE A 27 -0.30 -1.39 -3.30
C PHE A 27 -0.05 -0.83 -4.71
N GLN A 28 -0.80 0.17 -5.16
CA GLN A 28 -0.52 0.85 -6.42
C GLN A 28 0.80 1.63 -6.40
N LEU A 29 1.11 2.33 -5.31
CA LEU A 29 2.32 3.18 -5.24
C LEU A 29 3.62 2.41 -4.94
N HIS A 30 3.57 1.32 -4.17
CA HIS A 30 4.78 0.59 -3.75
C HIS A 30 4.99 -0.76 -4.47
N TRP A 31 3.98 -1.32 -5.14
CA TRP A 31 4.06 -2.68 -5.71
C TRP A 31 4.24 -2.73 -7.23
N ASN A 32 3.96 -1.65 -7.95
CA ASN A 32 4.18 -1.56 -9.39
C ASN A 32 5.65 -1.74 -9.84
N PRO A 33 6.70 -1.33 -9.08
CA PRO A 33 8.09 -1.58 -9.50
C PRO A 33 8.54 -3.05 -9.36
N LEU A 34 7.76 -3.93 -8.71
CA LEU A 34 8.09 -5.37 -8.58
C LEU A 34 7.58 -6.21 -9.75
N LEU A 35 6.52 -5.80 -10.44
CA LEU A 35 6.02 -6.48 -11.64
C LEU A 35 6.85 -6.17 -12.90
N ALA A 36 7.53 -5.02 -12.95
CA ALA A 36 8.48 -4.70 -14.02
C ALA A 36 9.75 -5.58 -13.98
N TRP A 37 10.04 -6.25 -12.86
CA TRP A 37 11.27 -7.03 -12.69
C TRP A 37 11.15 -8.49 -13.17
N ALA A 38 9.93 -9.00 -13.33
CA ALA A 38 9.70 -10.39 -13.73
C ALA A 38 9.89 -10.63 -15.25
N ASP A 39 9.85 -9.57 -16.08
CA ASP A 39 9.98 -9.69 -17.53
C ASP A 39 11.43 -9.58 -18.02
N GLU A 40 12.34 -9.03 -17.21
CA GLU A 40 13.69 -8.65 -17.64
C GLU A 40 14.78 -9.71 -17.35
N THR A 41 14.39 -10.87 -16.83
CA THR A 41 15.31 -11.99 -16.53
C THR A 41 15.05 -13.27 -17.32
N SER A 42 14.15 -13.23 -18.32
CA SER A 42 14.08 -14.31 -19.30
C SER A 42 15.40 -14.36 -20.07
N PRO A 43 16.14 -15.48 -20.06
CA PRO A 43 17.27 -15.65 -20.96
C PRO A 43 16.78 -15.47 -22.40
N PRO A 44 17.57 -14.82 -23.28
CA PRO A 44 17.21 -14.73 -24.68
C PRO A 44 16.94 -16.14 -25.22
N PRO A 45 15.88 -16.34 -26.02
CA PRO A 45 15.63 -17.64 -26.63
C PRO A 45 16.92 -18.09 -27.34
N PRO A 46 17.31 -19.37 -27.18
CA PRO A 46 18.48 -19.88 -27.89
C PRO A 46 18.30 -19.59 -29.38
N ALA A 47 19.32 -18.98 -29.99
CA ALA A 47 19.31 -18.64 -31.41
C ALA A 47 18.86 -19.85 -32.20
N GLU A 48 17.72 -19.70 -32.88
CA GLU A 48 17.09 -20.68 -33.74
C GLU A 48 18.13 -21.10 -34.79
N ALA A 49 18.68 -22.31 -34.62
CA ALA A 49 19.57 -22.90 -35.60
C ALA A 49 18.76 -23.11 -36.88
N THR A 50 19.12 -22.37 -37.92
CA THR A 50 18.60 -22.50 -39.27
C THR A 50 18.69 -23.96 -39.72
N PRO A 51 17.58 -24.63 -40.05
CA PRO A 51 17.64 -25.97 -40.60
C PRO A 51 18.20 -25.92 -42.03
N PRO A 52 19.04 -26.88 -42.44
CA PRO A 52 19.51 -26.98 -43.82
C PRO A 52 18.35 -27.31 -44.77
N PRO A 53 18.43 -26.89 -46.04
CA PRO A 53 17.38 -27.14 -47.02
C PRO A 53 17.30 -28.64 -47.35
N SER A 54 16.22 -29.27 -46.88
CA SER A 54 15.86 -30.65 -47.25
C SER A 54 15.11 -30.65 -48.58
N ASN A 55 15.76 -31.19 -49.61
CA ASN A 55 15.14 -31.53 -50.88
C ASN A 55 14.20 -32.74 -50.74
N ALA A 56 13.13 -32.69 -51.54
CA ALA A 56 12.41 -33.80 -52.15
C ALA A 56 11.55 -34.75 -51.29
N ALA A 57 10.24 -34.59 -51.49
CA ALA A 57 9.31 -35.62 -51.97
C ALA A 57 9.28 -37.00 -51.28
N ALA A 58 8.23 -37.24 -50.49
CA ALA A 58 7.49 -38.50 -50.55
C ALA A 58 6.05 -38.31 -50.04
N LYS A 59 5.14 -38.93 -50.77
CA LYS A 59 3.68 -38.86 -50.72
C LYS A 59 3.18 -40.24 -50.27
N ILE A 60 2.59 -40.37 -49.08
CA ILE A 60 1.82 -41.55 -48.61
C ILE A 60 0.82 -41.02 -47.55
N GLU A 61 -0.44 -40.76 -47.87
CA GLU A 61 -1.62 -41.65 -47.86
C GLU A 61 -1.97 -42.34 -46.52
N LEU A 62 -3.19 -42.01 -46.05
CA LEU A 62 -4.18 -42.81 -45.32
C LEU A 62 -3.71 -43.80 -44.24
N SER A 63 -4.22 -43.63 -43.02
CA SER A 63 -5.46 -44.29 -42.58
C SER A 63 -5.74 -44.06 -41.09
N ALA A 64 -7.00 -43.80 -40.80
CA ALA A 64 -7.59 -43.85 -39.48
C ALA A 64 -7.73 -45.31 -39.03
N ASN A 65 -7.52 -45.58 -37.75
CA ASN A 65 -8.22 -46.69 -37.11
C ASN A 65 -8.43 -46.40 -35.62
N ALA A 66 -9.70 -46.37 -35.24
CA ALA A 66 -10.18 -46.34 -33.88
C ALA A 66 -10.75 -47.72 -33.58
N GLU A 67 -10.31 -48.36 -32.50
CA GLU A 67 -11.10 -49.34 -31.75
C GLU A 67 -10.42 -49.64 -30.41
N ALA A 68 -11.20 -49.52 -29.34
CA ALA A 68 -10.99 -50.18 -28.04
C ALA A 68 -11.92 -51.42 -28.01
N PRO A 69 -12.16 -52.14 -26.89
CA PRO A 69 -11.38 -52.40 -25.67
C PRO A 69 -11.35 -53.91 -25.27
N GLU A 70 -10.34 -54.39 -24.53
CA GLU A 70 -10.42 -55.66 -23.75
C GLU A 70 -9.55 -55.52 -22.47
N THR A 71 -10.13 -55.44 -21.28
CA THR A 71 -10.52 -56.51 -20.32
C THR A 71 -9.39 -57.36 -19.72
N GLY A 72 -9.33 -57.36 -18.38
CA GLY A 72 -8.64 -58.37 -17.54
C GLY A 72 -7.13 -58.10 -17.38
N GLY A 73 -6.50 -58.22 -16.21
CA GLY A 73 -6.88 -58.75 -14.92
C GLY A 73 -5.61 -58.74 -14.03
N ALA A 74 -5.84 -58.74 -12.71
CA ALA A 74 -4.96 -59.06 -11.59
C ALA A 74 -3.44 -59.23 -11.82
N SER A 75 -2.62 -58.52 -11.03
CA SER A 75 -1.85 -59.15 -9.94
C SER A 75 -1.00 -58.12 -9.19
N ALA A 76 -1.13 -58.09 -7.86
CA ALA A 76 -0.14 -57.51 -6.96
C ALA A 76 1.11 -58.43 -6.91
N PRO A 77 2.29 -57.90 -6.55
CA PRO A 77 2.73 -58.19 -5.18
C PRO A 77 3.48 -57.05 -4.46
N ALA A 78 3.51 -57.26 -3.16
CA ALA A 78 4.07 -56.52 -2.02
C ALA A 78 5.53 -56.01 -2.14
N PRO A 79 5.95 -55.09 -1.23
CA PRO A 79 7.18 -54.32 -1.34
C PRO A 79 8.40 -55.07 -0.79
N LYS A 80 9.56 -54.89 -1.44
CA LYS A 80 10.85 -55.31 -0.89
C LYS A 80 11.41 -54.20 0.00
N MET A 81 11.55 -54.53 1.28
CA MET A 81 12.46 -53.89 2.21
C MET A 81 13.90 -54.08 1.72
N VAL A 82 14.69 -53.00 1.74
CA VAL A 82 16.15 -53.08 1.85
C VAL A 82 16.54 -52.07 2.91
N ALA A 83 17.01 -52.60 4.03
CA ALA A 83 17.77 -51.89 5.05
C ALA A 83 19.25 -52.14 4.76
N ASP A 84 20.07 -51.09 4.78
CA ASP A 84 21.51 -51.10 5.04
C ASP A 84 21.84 -49.67 5.51
N SER A 85 22.14 -49.41 6.79
CA SER A 85 23.37 -49.72 7.54
C SER A 85 24.64 -49.20 6.88
N ILE A 86 24.95 -47.92 7.08
CA ILE A 86 26.35 -47.45 7.14
C ILE A 86 26.53 -46.51 8.33
N ALA A 87 27.35 -46.98 9.26
CA ALA A 87 27.88 -46.24 10.39
C ALA A 87 29.17 -45.50 10.01
N THR A 88 29.49 -44.47 10.79
CA THR A 88 30.84 -43.97 11.12
C THR A 88 31.67 -43.30 10.02
N ALA A 89 31.99 -42.01 10.20
CA ALA A 89 33.35 -41.54 10.45
C ALA A 89 33.41 -40.00 10.50
N ALA A 90 33.88 -39.48 11.64
CA ALA A 90 34.42 -38.13 11.76
C ALA A 90 35.75 -38.01 10.96
N PRO A 91 36.17 -36.79 10.64
CA PRO A 91 37.55 -36.47 10.99
C PRO A 91 37.67 -35.12 11.72
N ALA A 92 38.53 -35.18 12.74
CA ALA A 92 39.08 -34.04 13.45
C ALA A 92 40.35 -33.52 12.77
N VAL A 93 40.72 -32.29 13.16
CA VAL A 93 42.05 -31.67 13.13
C VAL A 93 42.56 -31.15 11.78
N ARG A 94 42.71 -29.82 11.70
CA ARG A 94 44.04 -29.17 11.60
C ARG A 94 43.96 -27.65 11.83
N ASP A 95 44.51 -27.26 12.98
CA ASP A 95 45.10 -25.95 13.22
C ASP A 95 46.13 -25.61 12.15
N SER A 96 46.15 -24.35 11.71
CA SER A 96 47.30 -23.75 11.03
C SER A 96 47.35 -22.27 11.36
N SER A 97 48.06 -21.98 12.45
CA SER A 97 48.72 -20.69 12.69
C SER A 97 49.93 -20.57 11.77
N ALA A 98 50.01 -19.49 11.00
CA ALA A 98 51.27 -18.93 10.48
C ALA A 98 50.98 -17.45 10.14
N LYS A 99 51.39 -16.51 10.98
CA LYS A 99 52.73 -15.88 11.04
C LYS A 99 52.88 -14.78 9.98
N ALA A 100 52.77 -13.55 10.47
CA ALA A 100 53.14 -12.32 9.78
C ALA A 100 54.64 -12.29 9.40
N PRO A 101 55.00 -11.45 8.43
CA PRO A 101 56.25 -10.71 8.53
C PRO A 101 56.03 -9.20 8.41
N ASP A 102 56.69 -8.49 9.33
CA ASP A 102 56.97 -7.06 9.28
C ASP A 102 57.90 -6.70 8.08
N ALA A 103 57.63 -5.54 7.48
CA ALA A 103 58.52 -4.45 7.00
C ALA A 103 59.96 -4.75 6.50
N PRO A 104 60.55 -4.01 5.52
CA PRO A 104 60.56 -2.53 5.53
C PRO A 104 60.67 -1.76 4.18
N GLY A 105 60.34 -0.47 4.23
CA GLY A 105 61.27 0.61 3.82
C GLY A 105 61.36 1.05 2.34
N SER A 106 61.09 2.35 2.15
CA SER A 106 61.81 3.30 1.27
C SER A 106 61.52 3.30 -0.24
N ALA A 107 60.96 4.41 -0.75
CA ALA A 107 61.73 5.50 -1.37
C ALA A 107 60.83 6.39 -2.25
N ALA A 108 61.06 7.70 -2.12
CA ALA A 108 60.50 8.74 -2.97
C ALA A 108 60.92 8.58 -4.44
N LYS A 109 60.03 8.93 -5.37
CA LYS A 109 60.45 9.46 -6.67
C LYS A 109 59.44 10.45 -7.25
N GLU A 110 59.94 11.67 -7.32
CA GLU A 110 59.51 12.86 -8.04
C GLU A 110 59.50 12.60 -9.56
N GLY A 111 58.61 13.27 -10.30
CA GLY A 111 58.70 13.41 -11.76
C GLY A 111 57.39 13.31 -12.53
N GLN A 112 56.77 14.46 -12.80
CA GLN A 112 55.90 14.67 -13.97
C GLN A 112 56.72 14.50 -15.28
N PRO A 113 56.08 14.28 -16.45
CA PRO A 113 55.59 15.44 -17.21
C PRO A 113 54.22 15.24 -17.87
N ALA A 114 53.67 16.39 -18.23
CA ALA A 114 52.43 16.60 -18.95
C ALA A 114 52.38 15.89 -20.31
N GLU A 115 51.21 15.34 -20.64
CA GLU A 115 50.77 15.24 -22.02
C GLU A 115 49.36 15.82 -22.18
N HIS A 116 49.30 16.57 -23.27
CA HIS A 116 48.31 17.51 -23.72
C HIS A 116 47.41 16.74 -24.69
N ILE A 117 46.12 16.58 -24.37
CA ILE A 117 45.13 16.13 -25.36
C ILE A 117 44.02 17.16 -25.39
N GLU A 118 44.11 18.02 -26.40
CA GLU A 118 43.00 18.80 -26.91
C GLU A 118 41.96 17.85 -27.51
N ASN A 119 40.71 17.95 -27.08
CA ASN A 119 39.58 17.48 -27.86
C ASN A 119 38.45 18.49 -27.74
N ALA A 120 38.40 19.35 -28.74
CA ALA A 120 37.32 20.28 -29.00
C ALA A 120 36.07 19.48 -29.44
N VAL A 121 35.01 19.54 -28.64
CA VAL A 121 33.66 19.21 -29.10
C VAL A 121 32.87 20.51 -29.17
N THR A 122 32.69 20.96 -30.41
CA THR A 122 31.86 22.06 -30.86
C THR A 122 30.40 21.78 -30.51
N VAL A 123 29.85 22.48 -29.53
CA VAL A 123 28.39 22.54 -29.30
C VAL A 123 27.89 23.85 -29.90
N GLN A 124 27.30 23.75 -31.09
CA GLN A 124 26.47 24.80 -31.67
C GLN A 124 25.18 24.85 -30.85
N ASN A 125 24.96 25.94 -30.11
CA ASN A 125 23.69 26.19 -29.45
C ASN A 125 22.89 27.17 -30.31
N GLU A 126 21.75 26.69 -30.78
CA GLU A 126 20.89 27.38 -31.73
C GLU A 126 20.24 28.61 -31.11
N LYS A 127 20.17 29.62 -31.95
CA LYS A 127 19.61 30.96 -31.76
C LYS A 127 18.08 30.86 -31.77
N THR A 128 17.45 30.83 -30.61
CA THR A 128 15.99 30.92 -30.50
C THR A 128 15.55 32.37 -30.64
N THR A 129 14.83 32.62 -31.73
CA THR A 129 14.21 33.90 -32.09
C THR A 129 13.10 34.28 -31.11
N GLU A 130 13.27 35.42 -30.46
CA GLU A 130 12.30 36.09 -29.59
C GLU A 130 11.17 36.69 -30.44
N VAL A 131 9.98 36.07 -30.40
CA VAL A 131 8.76 36.57 -31.04
C VAL A 131 7.93 37.30 -29.98
N ALA A 132 7.72 38.59 -30.23
CA ALA A 132 6.86 39.48 -29.45
C ALA A 132 5.41 38.97 -29.36
N PRO A 133 4.73 39.09 -28.21
CA PRO A 133 3.29 38.92 -28.15
C PRO A 133 2.56 40.25 -28.43
N ALA A 134 1.67 40.17 -29.41
CA ALA A 134 0.72 41.19 -29.80
C ALA A 134 -0.41 41.37 -28.75
N ALA A 135 -0.79 42.64 -28.60
CA ALA A 135 -2.06 43.22 -28.19
C ALA A 135 -3.19 42.29 -27.68
N ALA A 136 -3.67 42.58 -26.47
CA ALA A 136 -5.01 42.23 -26.01
C ALA A 136 -5.83 43.52 -25.76
N PRO A 137 -7.02 43.67 -26.34
CA PRO A 137 -8.00 44.65 -25.90
C PRO A 137 -9.11 43.94 -25.10
N ASN A 138 -9.32 44.32 -23.85
CA ASN A 138 -10.53 44.02 -23.07
C ASN A 138 -10.66 45.17 -22.06
N GLY A 139 -11.66 46.05 -22.11
CA GLY A 139 -13.07 45.71 -22.20
C GLY A 139 -13.66 45.85 -20.79
N VAL A 140 -13.79 47.10 -20.33
CA VAL A 140 -14.36 47.46 -19.02
C VAL A 140 -15.86 47.20 -19.07
N ALA A 141 -16.32 46.12 -18.42
CA ALA A 141 -17.73 45.86 -18.17
C ALA A 141 -18.02 45.96 -16.67
N LYS A 142 -18.92 46.90 -16.39
CA LYS A 142 -19.51 47.30 -15.12
C LYS A 142 -20.40 46.17 -14.55
N PRO A 143 -20.35 45.82 -13.26
CA PRO A 143 -21.34 44.93 -12.66
C PRO A 143 -22.65 45.66 -12.36
N PRO A 144 -23.83 45.05 -12.60
CA PRO A 144 -25.12 45.60 -12.22
C PRO A 144 -25.52 45.28 -10.77
N ASP A 145 -26.41 46.13 -10.28
CA ASP A 145 -26.92 46.26 -8.92
C ASP A 145 -27.51 44.99 -8.29
N ALA A 146 -27.26 44.85 -6.99
CA ALA A 146 -27.93 43.90 -6.10
C ALA A 146 -29.28 44.47 -5.62
N PRO A 147 -30.40 43.71 -5.68
CA PRO A 147 -31.58 44.05 -4.92
C PRO A 147 -31.54 43.45 -3.51
N SER A 148 -31.37 44.34 -2.53
CA SER A 148 -31.73 44.11 -1.13
C SER A 148 -33.22 43.77 -1.02
N LYS A 149 -33.57 42.60 -0.45
CA LYS A 149 -34.89 42.35 0.10
C LYS A 149 -34.78 41.85 1.53
N VAL A 150 -35.16 42.76 2.43
CA VAL A 150 -35.45 42.57 3.85
C VAL A 150 -36.70 41.69 3.98
N PRO A 151 -36.72 40.66 4.84
CA PRO A 151 -37.96 40.08 5.32
C PRO A 151 -38.42 40.75 6.62
N GLU A 152 -39.65 41.23 6.54
CA GLU A 152 -40.51 41.81 7.57
C GLU A 152 -40.92 40.76 8.63
N PRO A 153 -41.03 41.11 9.93
CA PRO A 153 -41.47 40.18 10.97
C PRO A 153 -43.00 40.19 11.12
N LEU A 154 -43.62 39.01 11.06
CA LEU A 154 -45.04 38.83 11.42
C LEU A 154 -45.23 38.64 12.94
N PRO A 155 -46.27 39.26 13.54
CA PRO A 155 -46.70 39.02 14.90
C PRO A 155 -47.75 37.89 14.95
N GLY A 156 -47.67 37.02 15.95
CA GLY A 156 -48.63 35.93 16.14
C GLY A 156 -48.73 35.48 17.59
N MET A 157 -49.71 36.04 18.30
CA MET A 157 -50.06 35.80 19.69
C MET A 157 -50.77 34.44 19.91
N GLY A 158 -50.30 33.70 20.93
CA GLY A 158 -51.13 32.94 21.89
C GLY A 158 -51.47 31.47 21.61
N PRO A 159 -52.02 30.69 22.59
CA PRO A 159 -52.21 31.00 24.00
C PRO A 159 -51.67 29.94 25.01
N ALA A 160 -51.39 30.44 26.22
CA ALA A 160 -51.53 29.84 27.55
C ALA A 160 -51.59 28.30 27.71
N ARG A 161 -50.55 27.74 28.36
CA ARG A 161 -50.68 26.56 29.22
C ARG A 161 -50.12 26.83 30.62
N LYS A 162 -50.87 26.31 31.59
CA LYS A 162 -50.84 26.49 33.05
C LYS A 162 -49.59 25.92 33.73
N PRO A 163 -49.29 26.35 34.98
CA PRO A 163 -48.01 26.11 35.64
C PRO A 163 -47.92 24.71 36.25
N HIS A 164 -46.75 24.08 36.13
CA HIS A 164 -46.36 22.97 36.99
C HIS A 164 -45.29 23.44 37.97
N VAL A 165 -45.53 23.05 39.22
CA VAL A 165 -44.82 23.42 40.44
C VAL A 165 -43.54 22.58 40.60
N SER A 166 -42.50 23.22 41.17
CA SER A 166 -41.33 22.67 41.88
C SER A 166 -40.26 21.97 41.03
N VAL A 167 -38.95 22.06 41.29
CA VAL A 167 -38.14 22.27 42.51
C VAL A 167 -36.89 23.06 42.10
N GLY A 168 -36.42 23.95 42.97
CA GLY A 168 -35.29 24.83 42.68
C GLY A 168 -33.92 24.14 42.68
N ILE A 169 -33.02 24.65 41.83
CA ILE A 169 -31.58 24.71 42.09
C ILE A 169 -31.13 26.14 41.77
N ARG A 170 -30.86 26.88 42.84
CA ARG A 170 -30.27 28.22 42.82
C ARG A 170 -28.84 28.14 42.28
N GLY A 171 -28.53 29.07 41.39
CA GLY A 171 -27.39 29.98 41.53
C GLY A 171 -25.99 29.37 41.60
N GLY A 172 -25.33 29.35 40.45
CA GLY A 172 -23.88 29.14 40.34
C GLY A 172 -23.35 29.77 39.06
N ALA A 173 -23.38 31.10 38.98
CA ALA A 173 -22.72 31.86 37.93
C ALA A 173 -21.20 31.73 38.12
N THR A 174 -20.58 30.73 37.48
CA THR A 174 -19.13 30.64 37.40
C THR A 174 -18.61 31.66 36.39
N PRO A 175 -17.57 32.44 36.75
CA PRO A 175 -17.03 33.46 35.89
C PRO A 175 -16.51 32.86 34.58
N ARG A 176 -16.84 33.58 33.51
CA ARG A 176 -16.39 33.42 32.12
C ARG A 176 -14.86 33.35 32.11
N ASN A 177 -14.34 32.14 32.25
CA ASN A 177 -12.93 31.84 32.22
C ASN A 177 -12.43 32.21 30.83
N GLN A 178 -11.66 33.30 30.75
CA GLN A 178 -10.88 33.66 29.59
C GLN A 178 -9.83 32.56 29.41
N ILE A 179 -10.24 31.47 28.75
CA ILE A 179 -9.31 30.46 28.25
C ILE A 179 -8.52 31.17 27.17
N GLY A 180 -7.37 31.70 27.59
CA GLY A 180 -6.36 32.25 26.71
C GLY A 180 -6.14 31.30 25.56
N ALA A 181 -6.01 31.86 24.37
CA ALA A 181 -5.62 31.14 23.18
C ALA A 181 -4.31 30.39 23.49
N VAL A 182 -4.42 29.11 23.84
CA VAL A 182 -3.28 28.22 23.99
C VAL A 182 -2.65 28.18 22.59
N PRO A 183 -1.40 28.67 22.41
CA PRO A 183 -0.75 28.62 21.12
C PRO A 183 -0.70 27.15 20.67
N ARG A 184 -1.40 26.85 19.58
CA ARG A 184 -1.54 25.49 19.02
C ARG A 184 -0.25 24.92 18.43
N ASN A 185 0.89 25.59 18.65
CA ASN A 185 2.22 25.10 18.31
C ASN A 185 2.91 24.37 19.46
N ALA A 186 2.28 24.19 20.63
CA ALA A 186 2.80 23.32 21.70
C ALA A 186 2.68 21.81 21.39
N LEU A 187 2.41 21.44 20.13
CA LEU A 187 2.52 20.07 19.63
C LEU A 187 4.00 19.76 19.39
N HIS A 188 4.69 19.49 20.49
CA HIS A 188 6.08 19.03 20.56
C HIS A 188 7.09 19.77 19.68
N ASP A 189 7.65 20.84 20.22
CA ASP A 189 9.02 21.26 19.91
C ASP A 189 9.98 20.15 20.37
N PHE A 190 9.98 19.00 19.69
CA PHE A 190 11.09 18.06 19.79
C PHE A 190 12.32 18.84 19.36
N THR A 191 13.32 18.88 20.23
CA THR A 191 14.58 19.50 19.85
C THR A 191 15.10 18.81 18.59
N GLU A 192 15.80 19.52 17.70
CA GLU A 192 16.35 18.90 16.47
C GLU A 192 17.19 17.65 16.79
N SER A 193 17.83 17.65 17.96
CA SER A 193 18.53 16.50 18.53
C SER A 193 17.62 15.28 18.73
N ASP A 194 16.45 15.43 19.35
CA ASP A 194 15.52 14.33 19.63
C ASP A 194 14.95 13.75 18.33
N ARG A 195 14.66 14.63 17.36
CA ARG A 195 14.22 14.23 16.03
C ARG A 195 15.28 13.39 15.32
N VAL A 196 16.54 13.86 15.29
CA VAL A 196 17.65 13.12 14.65
C VAL A 196 17.94 11.81 15.38
N ALA A 197 17.90 11.80 16.72
CA ALA A 197 18.07 10.58 17.51
C ALA A 197 17.02 9.52 17.16
N THR A 198 15.75 9.94 17.02
CA THR A 198 14.65 9.05 16.61
C THR A 198 14.86 8.49 15.20
N GLU A 199 15.32 9.31 14.25
CA GLU A 199 15.59 8.86 12.88
C GLU A 199 16.79 7.91 12.79
N LEU A 200 17.85 8.15 13.57
CA LEU A 200 19.00 7.25 13.70
C LEU A 200 18.55 5.86 14.21
N GLU A 201 17.75 5.83 15.27
CA GLU A 201 17.24 4.58 15.84
C GLU A 201 16.34 3.82 14.85
N ARG A 202 15.45 4.52 14.14
CA ARG A 202 14.61 3.93 13.08
C ARG A 202 15.45 3.30 11.98
N THR A 203 16.48 4.01 11.51
CA THR A 203 17.38 3.51 10.47
C THR A 203 18.20 2.32 10.97
N GLU A 204 18.67 2.34 12.20
CA GLU A 204 19.38 1.21 12.80
C GLU A 204 18.53 -0.05 12.88
N ARG A 205 17.29 0.05 13.36
CA ARG A 205 16.35 -1.07 13.37
C ARG A 205 16.08 -1.59 11.96
N PHE A 206 15.98 -0.71 10.96
CA PHE A 206 15.77 -1.10 9.57
C PHE A 206 16.99 -1.83 8.98
N VAL A 207 18.18 -1.27 9.13
CA VAL A 207 19.45 -1.86 8.66
C VAL A 207 19.69 -3.20 9.34
N GLY A 208 19.45 -3.32 10.64
CA GLY A 208 19.60 -4.57 11.39
C GLY A 208 18.68 -5.69 10.88
N ARG A 209 17.43 -5.37 10.54
CA ARG A 209 16.51 -6.35 9.91
C ARG A 209 16.97 -6.77 8.52
N ALA A 210 17.42 -5.81 7.70
CA ALA A 210 17.88 -6.06 6.34
C ALA A 210 19.21 -6.84 6.28
N GLN A 211 20.05 -6.72 7.30
CA GLN A 211 21.37 -7.33 7.33
C GLN A 211 21.34 -8.85 7.09
N LYS A 212 20.46 -9.57 7.78
CA LYS A 212 20.41 -11.04 7.69
C LYS A 212 20.05 -11.49 6.27
N SER A 213 19.01 -10.92 5.68
CA SER A 213 18.56 -11.29 4.34
C SER A 213 19.62 -10.92 3.29
N ILE A 214 20.21 -9.73 3.37
CA ILE A 214 21.18 -9.27 2.38
C ILE A 214 22.49 -10.06 2.44
N LEU A 215 23.03 -10.30 3.63
CA LEU A 215 24.27 -11.07 3.77
C LEU A 215 24.06 -12.56 3.42
N SER A 216 22.86 -13.10 3.62
CA SER A 216 22.53 -14.46 3.17
C SER A 216 22.35 -14.56 1.65
N SER A 217 21.93 -13.46 1.02
CA SER A 217 21.80 -13.38 -0.43
C SER A 217 23.20 -13.39 -1.05
N LYS A 218 23.49 -14.36 -1.91
CA LYS A 218 24.78 -14.42 -2.65
C LYS A 218 24.91 -13.29 -3.69
N ASN A 219 24.09 -12.25 -3.61
CA ASN A 219 24.05 -11.12 -4.53
C ASN A 219 25.11 -10.07 -4.12
N THR A 220 26.28 -10.15 -4.74
CA THR A 220 27.43 -9.27 -4.45
C THR A 220 27.10 -7.79 -4.65
N ARG A 221 26.19 -7.45 -5.58
CA ARG A 221 25.77 -6.06 -5.81
C ARG A 221 24.89 -5.54 -4.66
N ALA A 222 23.99 -6.36 -4.14
CA ALA A 222 23.20 -6.01 -2.96
C ALA A 222 24.08 -5.83 -1.72
N ILE A 223 25.06 -6.73 -1.52
CA ILE A 223 26.03 -6.63 -0.42
C ILE A 223 26.80 -5.31 -0.51
N LYS A 224 27.31 -4.92 -1.69
CA LYS A 224 28.02 -3.64 -1.86
C LYS A 224 27.17 -2.42 -1.50
N LEU A 225 25.92 -2.38 -1.95
CA LEU A 225 24.99 -1.29 -1.60
C LEU A 225 24.71 -1.26 -0.09
N PHE A 226 24.60 -2.42 0.54
CA PHE A 226 24.40 -2.53 1.97
C PHE A 226 25.63 -2.09 2.78
N THR A 227 26.85 -2.40 2.30
CA THR A 227 28.09 -1.86 2.89
C THR A 227 28.08 -0.33 2.87
N SER A 228 27.74 0.29 1.73
CA SER A 228 27.61 1.75 1.67
C SER A 228 26.54 2.30 2.64
N ALA A 229 25.44 1.57 2.87
CA ALA A 229 24.45 1.96 3.85
C ALA A 229 25.02 1.98 5.29
N LEU A 230 25.87 1.00 5.64
CA LEU A 230 26.55 0.93 6.93
C LEU A 230 27.52 2.11 7.10
N ASP A 231 28.28 2.46 6.06
CA ASP A 231 29.20 3.60 6.07
C ASP A 231 28.44 4.92 6.30
N PHE A 232 27.33 5.15 5.58
CA PHE A 232 26.48 6.33 5.81
C PHE A 232 25.88 6.36 7.22
N GLN A 233 25.58 5.20 7.80
CA GLN A 233 25.05 5.10 9.17
C GLN A 233 26.12 5.37 10.24
N SER A 234 27.38 4.96 10.02
CA SER A 234 28.47 5.36 10.91
C SER A 234 28.73 6.86 10.84
N ASP A 235 28.79 7.42 9.63
CA ASP A 235 29.02 8.85 9.41
C ASP A 235 27.90 9.71 10.01
N SER A 236 26.64 9.25 9.93
CA SER A 236 25.51 9.97 10.51
C SER A 236 25.58 10.01 12.04
N ARG A 237 26.02 8.92 12.69
CA ARG A 237 26.26 8.88 14.15
C ARG A 237 27.38 9.82 14.56
N GLU A 238 28.46 9.88 13.78
CA GLU A 238 29.57 10.81 14.04
C GLU A 238 29.15 12.27 13.89
N ALA A 239 28.41 12.61 12.83
CA ALA A 239 27.86 13.95 12.63
C ALA A 239 26.92 14.36 13.77
N ALA A 240 26.09 13.44 14.28
CA ALA A 240 25.21 13.69 15.41
C ALA A 240 26.00 13.97 16.71
N LYS A 241 27.09 13.25 16.98
CA LYS A 241 27.97 13.49 18.14
C LYS A 241 28.57 14.90 18.14
N VAL A 242 28.90 15.45 16.96
CA VAL A 242 29.42 16.83 16.78
C VAL A 242 28.29 17.86 16.65
N ARG A 243 27.04 17.48 16.96
CA ARG A 243 25.83 18.34 16.88
C ARG A 243 25.54 18.90 15.48
N GLN A 244 26.02 18.24 14.43
CA GLN A 244 25.71 18.60 13.03
C GLN A 244 24.41 17.92 12.57
N TYR A 245 23.29 18.23 13.24
CA TYR A 245 22.01 17.50 13.09
C TYR A 245 21.47 17.48 11.66
N ALA A 246 21.52 18.60 10.93
CA ALA A 246 21.08 18.66 9.54
C ALA A 246 21.89 17.74 8.60
N ARG A 247 23.20 17.58 8.87
CA ARG A 247 24.06 16.65 8.12
C ARG A 247 23.75 15.20 8.50
N ALA A 248 23.61 14.93 9.80
CA ALA A 248 23.26 13.61 10.31
C ALA A 248 21.91 13.11 9.73
N GLU A 249 20.91 13.98 9.61
CA GLU A 249 19.62 13.64 9.01
C GLU A 249 19.76 13.24 7.54
N ARG A 250 20.49 14.03 6.73
CA ARG A 250 20.73 13.71 5.30
C ARG A 250 21.45 12.38 5.12
N LEU A 251 22.48 12.11 5.92
CA LEU A 251 23.22 10.84 5.89
C LEU A 251 22.34 9.66 6.32
N THR A 252 21.46 9.87 7.30
CA THR A 252 20.52 8.84 7.79
C THR A 252 19.49 8.47 6.72
N LEU A 253 19.00 9.44 5.95
CA LEU A 253 18.12 9.19 4.81
C LEU A 253 18.86 8.44 3.70
N ALA A 254 20.09 8.85 3.38
CA ALA A 254 20.92 8.16 2.39
C ALA A 254 21.16 6.69 2.79
N ALA A 255 21.54 6.44 4.05
CA ALA A 255 21.70 5.08 4.57
C ALA A 255 20.44 4.22 4.37
N ARG A 256 19.27 4.77 4.68
CA ARG A 256 17.97 4.10 4.49
C ARG A 256 17.70 3.79 3.02
N ASP A 257 17.97 4.73 2.12
CA ASP A 257 17.78 4.54 0.67
C ASP A 257 18.72 3.47 0.07
N PHE A 258 19.97 3.39 0.53
CA PHE A 258 20.90 2.34 0.11
C PHE A 258 20.48 0.97 0.67
N ALA A 259 20.10 0.89 1.95
CA ALA A 259 19.62 -0.34 2.56
C ALA A 259 18.32 -0.84 1.93
N ASP A 260 17.39 0.06 1.58
CA ASP A 260 16.14 -0.29 0.90
C ASP A 260 16.40 -0.80 -0.52
N ARG A 261 17.24 -0.11 -1.30
CA ARG A 261 17.65 -0.60 -2.63
C ARG A 261 18.33 -1.97 -2.57
N ALA A 262 19.25 -2.17 -1.61
CA ALA A 262 19.87 -3.47 -1.38
C ALA A 262 18.82 -4.54 -1.03
N SER A 263 17.89 -4.23 -0.13
CA SER A 263 16.80 -5.14 0.25
C SER A 263 15.91 -5.51 -0.94
N ARG A 264 15.56 -4.54 -1.80
CA ARG A 264 14.78 -4.79 -3.02
C ARG A 264 15.50 -5.70 -4.02
N MET A 265 16.83 -5.59 -4.13
CA MET A 265 17.64 -6.44 -5.00
C MET A 265 17.72 -7.90 -4.54
N VAL A 266 17.58 -8.12 -3.23
CA VAL A 266 17.51 -9.47 -2.63
C VAL A 266 16.11 -10.04 -2.72
N GLY A 267 15.12 -9.16 -2.84
CA GLY A 267 13.72 -9.49 -2.78
C GLY A 267 13.21 -9.50 -1.34
N PRO A 268 11.89 -9.65 -1.16
CA PRO A 268 11.30 -9.79 0.16
C PRO A 268 11.98 -10.93 0.93
N PRO A 269 12.23 -10.80 2.23
CA PRO A 269 12.78 -11.89 3.03
C PRO A 269 11.74 -13.02 3.09
N ARG A 270 11.83 -13.96 2.13
CA ARG A 270 10.90 -15.09 1.98
C ARG A 270 10.97 -16.06 3.15
N GLU A 271 12.02 -15.95 3.95
CA GLU A 271 12.32 -16.81 5.10
C GLU A 271 12.05 -16.12 6.45
N ASP A 272 11.60 -14.85 6.45
CA ASP A 272 11.28 -14.15 7.69
C ASP A 272 9.83 -14.46 8.11
N PRO A 273 9.62 -15.18 9.23
CA PRO A 273 8.28 -15.59 9.66
C PRO A 273 7.35 -14.41 9.92
N ASP A 274 7.86 -13.31 10.49
CA ASP A 274 7.04 -12.13 10.83
C ASP A 274 6.53 -11.44 9.56
N TYR A 275 7.39 -11.36 8.53
CA TYR A 275 7.01 -10.82 7.24
C TYR A 275 5.94 -11.67 6.56
N VAL A 276 6.13 -13.00 6.52
CA VAL A 276 5.19 -13.92 5.89
C VAL A 276 3.85 -13.94 6.62
N GLU A 277 3.84 -13.91 7.95
CA GLU A 277 2.62 -13.78 8.74
C GLU A 277 1.83 -12.51 8.40
N HIS A 278 2.53 -11.38 8.27
CA HIS A 278 1.90 -10.13 7.88
C HIS A 278 1.31 -10.17 6.46
N VAL A 279 2.00 -10.85 5.53
CA VAL A 279 1.49 -11.06 4.16
C VAL A 279 0.25 -11.96 4.17
N LEU A 280 0.25 -13.05 4.96
CA LEU A 280 -0.90 -13.93 5.14
C LEU A 280 -2.13 -13.15 5.63
N ARG A 281 -2.00 -12.36 6.71
CA ARG A 281 -3.09 -11.54 7.25
C ARG A 281 -3.62 -10.53 6.23
N ARG A 282 -2.74 -9.89 5.46
CA ARG A 282 -3.15 -8.95 4.39
C ARG A 282 -3.91 -9.64 3.26
N THR A 283 -3.56 -10.88 2.94
CA THR A 283 -4.28 -11.68 1.94
C THR A 283 -5.64 -12.12 2.47
N ASP A 284 -5.75 -12.51 3.75
CA ASP A 284 -7.05 -12.79 4.39
C ASP A 284 -7.98 -11.58 4.34
N ASP A 285 -7.46 -10.41 4.68
CA ASP A 285 -8.15 -9.14 4.53
C ASP A 285 -8.64 -8.99 3.08
N ALA A 286 -7.76 -9.13 2.09
CA ALA A 286 -8.09 -8.99 0.67
C ALA A 286 -9.21 -9.95 0.23
N LEU A 287 -9.24 -11.18 0.75
CA LEU A 287 -10.29 -12.16 0.48
C LEU A 287 -11.63 -11.74 1.08
N GLU A 288 -11.68 -11.29 2.34
CA GLU A 288 -12.94 -10.80 2.93
C GLU A 288 -13.47 -9.57 2.18
N ARG A 289 -12.58 -8.75 1.63
CA ARG A 289 -12.93 -7.57 0.83
C ARG A 289 -13.47 -7.95 -0.54
N ALA A 290 -12.89 -8.97 -1.18
CA ALA A 290 -13.40 -9.52 -2.43
C ALA A 290 -14.81 -10.10 -2.25
N LYS A 291 -15.08 -10.77 -1.13
CA LYS A 291 -16.41 -11.30 -0.78
C LYS A 291 -17.49 -10.22 -0.72
N ASP A 292 -17.18 -9.03 -0.20
CA ASP A 292 -18.14 -7.92 -0.19
C ASP A 292 -18.50 -7.44 -1.60
N VAL A 293 -17.54 -7.47 -2.54
CA VAL A 293 -17.81 -7.19 -3.95
C VAL A 293 -18.68 -8.28 -4.56
N LEU A 294 -18.40 -9.56 -4.25
CA LEU A 294 -19.17 -10.69 -4.76
C LEU A 294 -20.63 -10.68 -4.30
N ARG A 295 -20.91 -10.18 -3.10
CA ARG A 295 -22.28 -10.01 -2.57
C ARG A 295 -23.15 -9.07 -3.40
N THR A 296 -22.57 -8.16 -4.18
CA THR A 296 -23.33 -7.18 -4.98
C THR A 296 -23.86 -7.73 -6.32
N GLY A 297 -23.84 -9.04 -6.51
CA GLY A 297 -24.44 -9.70 -7.68
C GLY A 297 -23.45 -10.40 -8.60
N ALA A 298 -22.31 -10.86 -8.06
CA ALA A 298 -21.38 -11.65 -8.86
C ALA A 298 -21.97 -13.01 -9.26
N ALA A 299 -21.55 -13.51 -10.42
CA ALA A 299 -21.94 -14.83 -10.90
C ALA A 299 -21.50 -15.95 -9.94
N ARG A 300 -22.22 -17.08 -9.97
CA ARG A 300 -21.92 -18.24 -9.11
C ARG A 300 -20.48 -18.76 -9.28
N ASN A 301 -19.93 -18.68 -10.49
CA ASN A 301 -18.56 -19.11 -10.77
C ASN A 301 -17.52 -18.28 -10.01
N ALA A 302 -17.73 -16.97 -9.88
CA ALA A 302 -16.83 -16.09 -9.14
C ALA A 302 -16.88 -16.37 -7.62
N TRP A 303 -18.04 -16.80 -7.11
CA TRP A 303 -18.17 -17.29 -5.75
C TRP A 303 -17.41 -18.60 -5.52
N ASN A 304 -17.46 -19.55 -6.45
CA ASN A 304 -16.70 -20.79 -6.32
C ASN A 304 -15.20 -20.51 -6.32
N GLN A 305 -14.70 -19.70 -7.26
CA GLN A 305 -13.29 -19.28 -7.29
C GLN A 305 -12.84 -18.60 -6.00
N HIS A 306 -13.70 -17.78 -5.39
CA HIS A 306 -13.39 -17.15 -4.10
C HIS A 306 -13.27 -18.16 -2.96
N GLU A 307 -14.15 -19.15 -2.89
CA GLU A 307 -14.07 -20.20 -1.88
C GLU A 307 -12.85 -21.11 -2.10
N ASP A 308 -12.47 -21.36 -3.36
CA ASP A 308 -11.24 -22.07 -3.72
C ASP A 308 -10.01 -21.31 -3.19
N LEU A 309 -9.88 -20.02 -3.52
CA LEU A 309 -8.79 -19.16 -3.03
C LEU A 309 -8.75 -19.07 -1.49
N LYS A 310 -9.92 -19.09 -0.84
CA LYS A 310 -10.01 -19.11 0.62
C LYS A 310 -9.52 -20.44 1.20
N SER A 311 -9.76 -21.55 0.50
CA SER A 311 -9.25 -22.87 0.90
C SER A 311 -7.73 -22.95 0.74
N GLU A 312 -7.18 -22.44 -0.36
CA GLU A 312 -5.73 -22.31 -0.61
C GLU A 312 -5.06 -21.43 0.45
N GLN A 313 -5.68 -20.30 0.81
CA GLN A 313 -5.15 -19.43 1.86
C GLN A 313 -5.10 -20.11 3.23
N LYS A 314 -6.09 -20.96 3.55
CA LYS A 314 -6.05 -21.79 4.77
C LYS A 314 -4.93 -22.84 4.71
N GLU A 315 -4.61 -23.34 3.52
CA GLU A 315 -3.45 -24.22 3.31
C GLU A 315 -2.14 -23.48 3.57
N ALA A 316 -1.99 -22.27 3.01
CA ALA A 316 -0.83 -21.41 3.25
C ALA A 316 -0.60 -21.17 4.76
N TRP A 317 -1.67 -20.91 5.52
CA TRP A 317 -1.60 -20.81 6.99
C TRP A 317 -1.18 -22.11 7.67
N ARG A 318 -1.57 -23.28 7.14
CA ARG A 318 -1.18 -24.58 7.70
C ARG A 318 0.30 -24.85 7.46
N ILE A 319 0.78 -24.59 6.24
CA ILE A 319 2.20 -24.70 5.85
C ILE A 319 3.06 -23.78 6.74
N PHE A 320 2.59 -22.54 6.99
CA PHE A 320 3.27 -21.60 7.88
C PHE A 320 3.38 -22.14 9.31
N LYS A 321 2.28 -22.65 9.87
CA LYS A 321 2.26 -23.24 11.22
C LYS A 321 3.11 -24.51 11.34
N ALA A 322 3.34 -25.22 10.24
CA ALA A 322 4.25 -26.36 10.19
C ALA A 322 5.75 -25.95 10.15
N GLY A 323 6.05 -24.66 10.03
CA GLY A 323 7.40 -24.12 10.03
C GLY A 323 8.01 -23.90 8.63
N ASP A 324 7.31 -24.26 7.55
CA ASP A 324 7.76 -23.97 6.19
C ASP A 324 7.33 -22.55 5.75
N VAL A 325 8.09 -21.56 6.22
CA VAL A 325 7.85 -20.14 5.94
C VAL A 325 7.90 -19.84 4.43
N GLY A 326 8.85 -20.43 3.71
CA GLY A 326 9.04 -20.21 2.28
C GLY A 326 7.92 -20.83 1.43
N GLY A 327 7.46 -22.03 1.79
CA GLY A 327 6.30 -22.67 1.18
C GLY A 327 5.02 -21.85 1.37
N ALA A 328 4.75 -21.41 2.60
CA ALA A 328 3.59 -20.59 2.91
C ALA A 328 3.57 -19.27 2.12
N TYR A 329 4.73 -18.62 1.97
CA TYR A 329 4.83 -17.39 1.19
C TYR A 329 4.47 -17.60 -0.30
N ARG A 330 4.99 -18.67 -0.92
CA ARG A 330 4.68 -18.99 -2.32
C ARG A 330 3.18 -19.24 -2.53
N GLU A 331 2.58 -20.04 -1.66
CA GLU A 331 1.14 -20.32 -1.71
C GLU A 331 0.32 -19.03 -1.58
N THR A 332 0.66 -18.19 -0.60
CA THR A 332 -0.01 -16.90 -0.38
C THR A 332 0.13 -15.94 -1.57
N GLN A 333 1.27 -15.98 -2.29
CA GLN A 333 1.42 -15.20 -3.52
C GLN A 333 0.46 -15.68 -4.60
N GLY A 334 0.32 -17.01 -4.78
CA GLY A 334 -0.65 -17.59 -5.71
C GLY A 334 -2.08 -17.14 -5.41
N VAL A 335 -2.50 -17.24 -4.14
CA VAL A 335 -3.82 -16.75 -3.69
C VAL A 335 -4.00 -15.27 -4.03
N ARG A 336 -2.99 -14.44 -3.74
CA ARG A 336 -3.06 -12.99 -3.98
C ARG A 336 -3.21 -12.66 -5.47
N GLU A 337 -2.48 -13.35 -6.35
CA GLU A 337 -2.62 -13.21 -7.79
C GLU A 337 -4.00 -13.66 -8.26
N GLY A 338 -4.52 -14.77 -7.73
CA GLY A 338 -5.88 -15.24 -7.97
C GLY A 338 -6.94 -14.25 -7.53
N VAL A 339 -6.80 -13.62 -6.36
CA VAL A 339 -7.70 -12.55 -5.89
C VAL A 339 -7.67 -11.35 -6.83
N LEU A 340 -6.50 -10.95 -7.32
CA LEU A 340 -6.40 -9.85 -8.28
C LEU A 340 -7.05 -10.21 -9.63
N ALA A 341 -6.85 -11.44 -10.12
CA ALA A 341 -7.47 -11.93 -11.33
C ALA A 341 -9.00 -11.95 -11.20
N LEU A 342 -9.51 -12.47 -10.08
CA LEU A 342 -10.93 -12.45 -9.73
C LEU A 342 -11.47 -11.02 -9.70
N LEU A 343 -10.79 -10.09 -9.04
CA LEU A 343 -11.21 -8.68 -8.99
C LEU A 343 -11.19 -8.02 -10.37
N ARG A 344 -10.23 -8.35 -11.24
CA ARG A 344 -10.22 -7.87 -12.64
C ARG A 344 -11.38 -8.45 -13.44
N GLN A 345 -11.70 -9.73 -13.27
CA GLN A 345 -12.88 -10.32 -13.91
C GLN A 345 -14.16 -9.63 -13.44
N LEU A 346 -14.24 -9.27 -12.15
CA LEU A 346 -15.38 -8.57 -11.59
C LEU A 346 -15.49 -7.11 -12.00
N GLN A 347 -14.39 -6.50 -12.44
CA GLN A 347 -14.39 -5.11 -12.87
C GLN A 347 -15.31 -4.89 -14.08
N ASP A 348 -15.38 -5.84 -15.01
CA ASP A 348 -16.18 -5.68 -16.24
C ASP A 348 -17.65 -6.05 -16.08
N LEU A 349 -18.10 -6.42 -14.87
CA LEU A 349 -19.51 -6.68 -14.65
C LEU A 349 -20.33 -5.38 -14.74
N PRO A 350 -21.45 -5.40 -15.49
CA PRO A 350 -22.37 -4.28 -15.52
C PRO A 350 -22.97 -4.09 -14.12
N VAL A 351 -22.69 -2.93 -13.50
CA VAL A 351 -23.25 -2.59 -12.20
C VAL A 351 -24.74 -2.26 -12.38
N PRO A 352 -25.67 -2.99 -11.75
CA PRO A 352 -27.09 -2.70 -11.88
C PRO A 352 -27.40 -1.34 -11.26
N ARG A 353 -28.34 -0.62 -11.90
CA ARG A 353 -28.75 0.74 -11.50
C ARG A 353 -29.09 0.83 -10.02
N GLU A 354 -29.86 -0.13 -9.50
CA GLU A 354 -30.28 -0.19 -8.10
C GLU A 354 -29.11 -0.23 -7.11
N THR A 355 -28.02 -0.92 -7.48
CA THR A 355 -26.82 -1.01 -6.63
C THR A 355 -26.08 0.33 -6.60
N ALA A 356 -25.96 1.00 -7.74
CA ALA A 356 -25.35 2.33 -7.78
C ALA A 356 -26.20 3.37 -7.02
N GLU A 357 -27.54 3.28 -7.13
CA GLU A 357 -28.46 4.15 -6.40
C GLU A 357 -28.35 3.95 -4.88
N LYS A 358 -28.36 2.69 -4.44
CA LYS A 358 -28.17 2.33 -3.03
C LYS A 358 -26.81 2.80 -2.51
N ALA A 359 -25.75 2.70 -3.31
CA ALA A 359 -24.42 3.18 -2.93
C ALA A 359 -24.38 4.71 -2.76
N ILE A 360 -25.02 5.47 -3.65
CA ILE A 360 -25.14 6.94 -3.51
C ILE A 360 -25.94 7.30 -2.26
N GLY A 361 -27.04 6.59 -1.99
CA GLY A 361 -27.84 6.77 -0.76
C GLY A 361 -27.02 6.48 0.50
N GLY A 362 -26.26 5.39 0.51
CA GLY A 362 -25.33 5.03 1.59
C GLY A 362 -24.27 6.10 1.84
N ALA A 363 -23.62 6.57 0.78
CA ALA A 363 -22.62 7.63 0.85
C ALA A 363 -23.19 8.95 1.40
N GLN A 364 -24.42 9.30 1.02
CA GLN A 364 -25.11 10.46 1.56
C GLN A 364 -25.41 10.31 3.06
N MET A 365 -25.94 9.15 3.48
CA MET A 365 -26.20 8.88 4.90
C MET A 365 -24.92 8.91 5.74
N ALA A 366 -23.82 8.35 5.23
CA ALA A 366 -22.52 8.41 5.89
C ALA A 366 -22.04 9.86 6.07
N LEU A 367 -22.16 10.69 5.03
CA LEU A 367 -21.78 12.10 5.08
C LEU A 367 -22.61 12.87 6.11
N GLU A 368 -23.93 12.63 6.16
CA GLU A 368 -24.81 13.21 7.17
C GLU A 368 -24.44 12.76 8.58
N GLN A 369 -24.11 11.48 8.77
CA GLN A 369 -23.67 10.95 10.06
C GLN A 369 -22.36 11.60 10.53
N ALA A 370 -21.35 11.69 9.67
CA ALA A 370 -20.10 12.34 10.03
C ALA A 370 -20.26 13.82 10.36
N ASN A 371 -21.13 14.54 9.65
CA ASN A 371 -21.45 15.93 10.01
C ASN A 371 -22.05 16.05 11.40
N ARG A 372 -22.80 15.04 11.88
CA ARG A 372 -23.29 14.98 13.27
C ARG A 372 -22.16 14.69 14.26
N GLU A 373 -21.28 13.76 13.93
CA GLU A 373 -20.17 13.33 14.81
C GLU A 373 -19.08 14.39 14.95
N LEU A 374 -18.77 15.13 13.88
CA LEU A 374 -17.78 16.21 13.88
C LEU A 374 -18.21 17.46 14.66
N GLY A 375 -19.52 17.62 14.89
CA GLY A 375 -20.08 18.75 15.62
C GLY A 375 -19.98 20.09 14.87
N PRO A 376 -20.28 21.23 15.55
CA PRO A 376 -20.37 22.54 14.90
C PRO A 376 -19.01 23.19 14.58
N LYS A 377 -17.90 22.65 15.12
CA LYS A 377 -16.55 23.20 14.95
C LYS A 377 -15.52 22.10 14.63
N PRO A 378 -15.64 21.43 13.48
CA PRO A 378 -14.64 20.47 13.01
C PRO A 378 -13.24 21.08 12.87
N GLY A 379 -12.21 20.26 13.00
CA GLY A 379 -10.84 20.63 12.64
C GLY A 379 -10.70 20.97 11.16
N ILE A 380 -9.71 21.82 10.80
CA ILE A 380 -9.50 22.29 9.41
C ILE A 380 -9.30 21.12 8.44
N GLU A 381 -8.59 20.08 8.86
CA GLU A 381 -8.36 18.87 8.05
C GLU A 381 -9.66 18.09 7.80
N ALA A 382 -10.48 17.90 8.84
CA ALA A 382 -11.79 17.26 8.72
C ALA A 382 -12.71 18.04 7.77
N VAL A 383 -12.73 19.38 7.85
CA VAL A 383 -13.48 20.24 6.91
C VAL A 383 -13.02 20.02 5.47
N ARG A 384 -11.71 19.93 5.24
CA ARG A 384 -11.16 19.70 3.89
C ARG A 384 -11.60 18.34 3.34
N LEU A 385 -11.57 17.29 4.16
CA LEU A 385 -12.01 15.95 3.79
C LEU A 385 -13.52 15.89 3.49
N VAL A 386 -14.35 16.53 4.31
CA VAL A 386 -15.80 16.63 4.06
C VAL A 386 -16.11 17.40 2.78
N ARG A 387 -15.34 18.45 2.47
CA ARG A 387 -15.49 19.17 1.19
C ARG A 387 -15.17 18.27 -0.01
N LEU A 388 -14.06 17.54 0.04
CA LEU A 388 -13.71 16.55 -1.00
C LEU A 388 -14.79 15.47 -1.14
N ALA A 389 -15.33 14.99 -0.02
CA ALA A 389 -16.43 14.03 -0.02
C ALA A 389 -17.68 14.57 -0.75
N ASN A 390 -18.07 15.82 -0.52
CA ASN A 390 -19.18 16.45 -1.24
C ASN A 390 -18.91 16.56 -2.75
N GLU A 391 -17.69 16.91 -3.15
CA GLU A 391 -17.30 16.98 -4.57
C GLU A 391 -17.40 15.60 -5.25
N TYR A 392 -16.98 14.53 -4.58
CA TYR A 392 -17.14 13.17 -5.09
C TYR A 392 -18.59 12.70 -5.10
N LEU A 393 -19.41 13.11 -4.13
CA LEU A 393 -20.85 12.78 -4.12
C LEU A 393 -21.57 13.45 -5.30
N ALA A 394 -21.20 14.70 -5.62
CA ALA A 394 -21.72 15.40 -6.80
C ALA A 394 -21.32 14.69 -8.10
N LYS A 395 -20.04 14.30 -8.23
CA LYS A 395 -19.58 13.48 -9.37
C LYS A 395 -20.36 12.17 -9.45
N ALA A 396 -20.58 11.49 -8.32
CA ALA A 396 -21.27 10.20 -8.30
C ALA A 396 -22.70 10.31 -8.87
N ARG A 397 -23.43 11.35 -8.47
CA ARG A 397 -24.76 11.67 -8.99
C ARG A 397 -24.73 12.00 -10.49
N GLN A 398 -23.72 12.75 -10.94
CA GLN A 398 -23.53 13.07 -12.36
C GLN A 398 -23.21 11.82 -13.20
N SER A 399 -22.37 10.93 -12.71
CA SER A 399 -22.08 9.65 -13.36
C SER A 399 -23.31 8.76 -13.42
N PHE A 400 -24.13 8.76 -12.38
CA PHE A 400 -25.39 8.01 -12.33
C PHE A 400 -26.40 8.52 -13.37
N SER A 401 -26.57 9.85 -13.49
CA SER A 401 -27.46 10.44 -14.49
C SER A 401 -27.01 10.18 -15.93
N ARG A 402 -25.70 9.99 -16.15
CA ARG A 402 -25.11 9.60 -17.45
C ARG A 402 -25.22 8.10 -17.75
N GLY A 403 -25.82 7.30 -16.87
CA GLY A 403 -25.87 5.84 -17.02
C GLY A 403 -24.54 5.12 -16.73
N SER A 404 -23.51 5.83 -16.25
CA SER A 404 -22.23 5.23 -15.86
C SER A 404 -22.28 4.75 -14.41
N TYR A 405 -23.08 3.70 -14.17
CA TYR A 405 -23.37 3.18 -12.82
C TYR A 405 -22.13 2.70 -12.06
N ARG A 406 -21.14 2.13 -12.77
CA ARG A 406 -19.86 1.72 -12.19
C ARG A 406 -19.08 2.93 -11.65
N SER A 407 -18.95 3.99 -12.44
CA SER A 407 -18.26 5.22 -12.03
C SER A 407 -18.97 5.87 -10.83
N ALA A 408 -20.30 5.87 -10.85
CA ALA A 408 -21.12 6.38 -9.75
C ALA A 408 -20.88 5.62 -8.45
N LEU A 409 -20.86 4.28 -8.50
CA LEU A 409 -20.57 3.43 -7.35
C LEU A 409 -19.17 3.68 -6.79
N LEU A 410 -18.15 3.72 -7.66
CA LEU A 410 -16.77 3.96 -7.24
C LEU A 410 -16.63 5.32 -6.54
N GLN A 411 -17.23 6.36 -7.09
CA GLN A 411 -17.20 7.70 -6.49
C GLN A 411 -17.96 7.73 -5.15
N ALA A 412 -19.11 7.07 -5.05
CA ALA A 412 -19.84 6.94 -3.78
C ALA A 412 -18.99 6.25 -2.69
N LYS A 413 -18.21 5.22 -3.03
CA LYS A 413 -17.27 4.60 -2.08
C LYS A 413 -16.10 5.49 -1.69
N VAL A 414 -15.64 6.36 -2.59
CA VAL A 414 -14.64 7.39 -2.25
C VAL A 414 -15.21 8.41 -1.25
N VAL A 415 -16.50 8.76 -1.36
CA VAL A 415 -17.19 9.61 -0.37
C VAL A 415 -17.17 8.96 1.01
N GLU A 416 -17.66 7.73 1.14
CA GLU A 416 -17.67 6.99 2.42
C GLU A 416 -16.29 7.03 3.11
N ARG A 417 -15.21 6.80 2.36
CA ARG A 417 -13.83 6.82 2.87
C ARG A 417 -13.36 8.20 3.33
N HIS A 418 -13.62 9.25 2.56
CA HIS A 418 -13.23 10.60 2.96
C HIS A 418 -13.98 11.04 4.23
N VAL A 419 -15.23 10.60 4.35
CA VAL A 419 -16.09 10.88 5.49
C VAL A 419 -15.62 10.14 6.75
N GLU A 420 -15.33 8.84 6.65
CA GLU A 420 -14.73 8.05 7.75
C GLU A 420 -13.42 8.69 8.22
N HIS A 421 -12.51 9.00 7.29
CA HIS A 421 -11.24 9.63 7.63
C HIS A 421 -11.42 11.03 8.26
N ALA A 422 -12.44 11.78 7.83
CA ALA A 422 -12.75 13.06 8.44
C ALA A 422 -13.16 12.88 9.92
N VAL A 423 -13.96 11.87 10.24
CA VAL A 423 -14.36 11.54 11.61
C VAL A 423 -13.14 11.14 12.46
N ASP A 424 -12.27 10.28 11.94
CA ASP A 424 -11.08 9.82 12.67
C ASP A 424 -10.12 10.97 13.02
N VAL A 425 -9.90 11.88 12.08
CA VAL A 425 -9.05 13.07 12.28
C VAL A 425 -9.76 14.13 13.14
N GLY A 426 -11.08 14.23 13.05
CA GLY A 426 -11.90 15.20 13.77
C GLY A 426 -12.17 14.82 15.23
N ARG A 427 -12.06 13.54 15.60
CA ARG A 427 -12.26 13.09 16.97
C ARG A 427 -11.13 13.63 17.84
N PRO A 428 -11.40 14.46 18.86
CA PRO A 428 -10.37 14.89 19.78
C PRO A 428 -9.78 13.62 20.41
N ARG A 429 -8.45 13.44 20.31
CA ARG A 429 -7.75 12.32 20.95
C ARG A 429 -8.01 12.41 22.46
N SER A 430 -9.07 11.78 22.93
CA SER A 430 -9.59 11.90 24.29
C SER A 430 -8.78 11.07 25.30
N GLY A 431 -7.48 10.89 25.08
CA GLY A 431 -6.70 9.85 25.78
C GLY A 431 -5.21 10.15 25.92
N GLY A 432 -4.84 11.40 26.21
CA GLY A 432 -3.46 11.77 26.56
C GLY A 432 -3.40 12.60 27.84
N ALA A 433 -4.13 12.18 28.87
CA ALA A 433 -4.05 12.74 30.22
C ALA A 433 -3.41 11.72 31.16
#